data_AF-C4XVA3-F1
#
_entry.id   AF-C4XVA3-F1
#
_cell.length_a   1.000
_cell.length_b   1.000
_cell.length_c   1.000
_cell.angle_alpha   90.00
_cell.angle_beta   90.00
_cell.angle_gamma   90.00
#
_symmetry.space_group_name_H-M   'P 1'
#
loop_
_entity.id
_entity.type
_entity.pdbx_description
1 polymer ?
#
loop_
_entity_poly.entity_id
_entity_poly.type
_entity_poly.pdbx_seq_one_letter_code
_entity_poly.pdbx_strand_id
1 'polypeptide(L)'
;MSPLPMPHRRPVSLSIGSFTTTRGTPILPFINDPELRVEFYTGMNENSDIAFHFLVHFGHCLVIDSHVCGAWKCEGRCRNVFFKDSRQFDLSILVLDNEYQVIINGQHHTSLPIHFHRVL
;
A
#
# COMPACT_ATOMS: atom_id res chain seq x y z
N MET A 1 -6.44 5.00 -20.73
CA MET A 1 -6.73 3.69 -20.13
C MET A 1 -7.99 3.82 -19.28
N SER A 2 -8.92 2.89 -19.38
CA SER A 2 -10.15 2.90 -18.57
C SER A 2 -9.84 2.54 -17.11
N PRO A 3 -10.59 3.09 -16.13
CA PRO A 3 -10.40 2.75 -14.73
C PRO A 3 -10.74 1.28 -14.47
N LEU A 4 -10.04 0.66 -13.53
CA LEU A 4 -10.34 -0.70 -13.07
C LEU A 4 -11.53 -0.69 -12.10
N PRO A 5 -12.33 -1.76 -12.03
CA PRO A 5 -13.39 -1.89 -11.03
C PRO A 5 -12.79 -1.95 -9.63
N MET A 6 -13.40 -1.24 -8.68
CA MET A 6 -13.00 -1.18 -7.26
C MET A 6 -14.07 -1.84 -6.37
N PRO A 7 -13.70 -2.72 -5.40
CA PRO A 7 -12.34 -3.14 -5.07
C PRO A 7 -11.72 -4.02 -6.16
N HIS A 8 -10.41 -3.88 -6.36
CA HIS A 8 -9.67 -4.63 -7.36
C HIS A 8 -8.75 -5.65 -6.70
N ARG A 9 -8.98 -6.95 -6.94
CA ARG A 9 -8.15 -8.04 -6.39
C ARG A 9 -7.54 -8.85 -7.53
N ARG A 10 -6.26 -9.16 -7.43
CA ARG A 10 -5.53 -9.99 -8.42
C ARG A 10 -4.57 -10.94 -7.70
N PRO A 11 -4.44 -12.20 -8.12
CA PRO A 11 -3.32 -13.03 -7.71
C PRO A 11 -2.00 -12.41 -8.19
N VAL A 12 -1.01 -12.37 -7.30
CA VAL A 12 0.34 -11.88 -7.60
C VAL A 12 1.37 -12.81 -6.98
N SER A 13 2.54 -12.89 -7.59
CA SER A 13 3.74 -13.49 -7.00
C SER A 13 4.78 -12.39 -6.89
N LEU A 14 5.23 -12.13 -5.66
CA LEU A 14 6.19 -11.07 -5.35
C LEU A 14 7.44 -11.72 -4.75
N SER A 15 8.59 -11.42 -5.36
CA SER A 15 9.92 -11.84 -4.92
C SER A 15 10.81 -10.61 -4.72
N ILE A 16 12.00 -10.78 -4.13
CA ILE A 16 12.98 -9.70 -3.99
C ILE A 16 13.27 -9.08 -5.37
N GLY A 17 13.20 -7.75 -5.46
CA GLY A 17 13.30 -6.99 -6.71
C GLY A 17 11.97 -6.79 -7.43
N SER A 18 10.87 -7.40 -6.98
CA SER A 18 9.55 -7.17 -7.55
C SER A 18 9.09 -5.74 -7.32
N PHE A 19 8.49 -5.15 -8.34
CA PHE A 19 8.06 -3.76 -8.33
C PHE A 19 6.61 -3.68 -8.81
N THR A 20 5.71 -3.24 -7.94
CA THR A 20 4.31 -3.01 -8.30
C THR A 20 4.07 -1.52 -8.48
N THR A 21 3.23 -1.14 -9.44
CA THR A 21 2.85 0.25 -9.68
C THR A 21 1.35 0.36 -9.84
N THR A 22 0.77 1.29 -9.09
CA THR A 22 -0.64 1.66 -9.11
C THR A 22 -0.73 3.14 -9.42
N ARG A 23 -1.42 3.48 -10.50
CA ARG A 23 -1.73 4.87 -10.86
C ARG A 23 -3.20 5.14 -10.56
N GLY A 24 -3.47 6.25 -9.89
CA GLY A 24 -4.82 6.60 -9.48
C GLY A 24 -5.03 8.11 -9.38
N THR A 25 -6.30 8.51 -9.31
CA THR A 25 -6.72 9.87 -8.99
C THR A 25 -7.82 9.74 -7.93
N PRO A 26 -7.75 10.47 -6.80
CA PRO A 26 -8.83 10.51 -5.82
C PRO A 26 -10.14 10.93 -6.50
N ILE A 27 -11.20 10.14 -6.31
CA ILE A 27 -12.51 10.38 -6.97
C ILE A 27 -13.25 11.53 -6.30
N LEU A 28 -13.02 11.72 -4.99
CA LEU A 28 -13.60 12.80 -4.20
C LEU A 28 -12.51 13.81 -3.81
N PRO A 29 -12.88 15.09 -3.60
CA PRO A 29 -12.01 16.08 -2.98
C PRO A 29 -11.57 15.66 -1.57
N PHE A 30 -10.44 16.19 -1.10
CA PHE A 30 -9.87 15.81 0.19
C PHE A 30 -10.79 16.13 1.38
N ILE A 31 -11.64 17.16 1.26
CA ILE A 31 -12.62 17.55 2.30
C ILE A 31 -13.67 16.45 2.59
N ASN A 32 -13.82 15.47 1.69
CA ASN A 32 -14.71 14.33 1.87
C ASN A 32 -13.98 13.09 2.40
N ASP A 33 -12.77 13.26 2.95
CA ASP A 33 -11.93 12.23 3.55
C ASP A 33 -11.80 10.94 2.72
N PRO A 34 -11.47 11.01 1.41
CA PRO A 34 -11.36 9.81 0.61
C PRO A 34 -10.18 8.95 1.08
N GLU A 35 -10.32 7.63 0.88
CA GLU A 35 -9.32 6.65 1.24
C GLU A 35 -8.76 5.90 0.03
N LEU A 36 -7.48 5.53 0.11
CA LEU A 36 -6.86 4.53 -0.76
C LEU A 36 -6.29 3.43 0.12
N ARG A 37 -6.67 2.19 -0.19
CA ARG A 37 -6.15 0.98 0.46
C ARG A 37 -5.45 0.09 -0.55
N VAL A 38 -4.22 -0.33 -0.22
CA VAL A 38 -3.45 -1.33 -0.97
C VAL A 38 -2.95 -2.36 0.01
N GLU A 39 -3.25 -3.64 -0.26
CA GLU A 39 -2.94 -4.74 0.64
C GLU A 39 -2.33 -5.92 -0.13
N PHE A 40 -1.25 -6.47 0.41
CA PHE A 40 -0.67 -7.74 -0.05
C PHE A 40 -1.06 -8.84 0.92
N TYR A 41 -2.01 -9.67 0.50
CA TYR A 41 -2.45 -10.82 1.28
C TYR A 41 -1.51 -12.01 1.07
N THR A 42 -1.28 -12.77 2.14
CA THR A 42 -0.48 -14.01 2.10
C THR A 42 -1.25 -15.19 1.47
N GLY A 43 -2.56 -15.03 1.26
CA GLY A 43 -3.40 -16.03 0.63
C GLY A 43 -4.67 -15.43 0.01
N MET A 44 -5.47 -16.30 -0.61
CA MET A 44 -6.75 -15.90 -1.23
C MET A 44 -7.92 -15.90 -0.22
N ASN A 45 -7.74 -16.55 0.93
CA ASN A 45 -8.76 -16.66 1.97
C ASN A 45 -8.93 -15.32 2.72
N GLU A 46 -10.14 -15.05 3.19
CA GLU A 46 -10.47 -13.83 3.94
C GLU A 46 -9.70 -13.70 5.25
N ASN A 47 -9.34 -14.84 5.85
CA ASN A 47 -8.58 -14.91 7.10
C ASN A 47 -7.06 -14.93 6.89
N SER A 48 -6.58 -14.70 5.65
CA SER A 48 -5.14 -14.68 5.39
C SER A 48 -4.49 -13.44 6.01
N ASP A 49 -3.27 -13.62 6.50
CA ASP A 49 -2.46 -12.53 7.02
C ASP A 49 -2.14 -11.50 5.92
N ILE A 50 -1.90 -10.26 6.32
CA ILE A 50 -1.60 -9.14 5.43
C ILE A 50 -0.11 -8.83 5.55
N ALA A 51 0.64 -9.15 4.50
CA ALA A 51 2.08 -8.91 4.44
C ALA A 51 2.45 -7.43 4.42
N PHE A 52 1.61 -6.64 3.77
CA PHE A 52 1.77 -5.20 3.62
C PHE A 52 0.40 -4.56 3.53
N HIS A 53 0.09 -3.67 4.46
CA HIS A 53 -1.10 -2.84 4.50
C HIS A 53 -0.68 -1.39 4.31
N PHE A 54 -1.26 -0.72 3.32
CA PHE A 54 -1.05 0.70 3.03
C PHE A 54 -2.41 1.38 2.95
N LEU A 55 -2.69 2.24 3.91
CA LEU A 55 -3.94 3.00 4.00
C LEU A 55 -3.64 4.50 4.03
N VAL A 56 -4.15 5.20 3.03
CA VAL A 56 -4.06 6.65 2.92
C VAL A 56 -5.42 7.24 3.19
N HIS A 57 -5.50 8.13 4.19
CA HIS A 57 -6.56 9.10 4.33
C HIS A 57 -6.08 10.37 3.62
N PHE A 58 -6.65 10.68 2.45
CA PHE A 58 -6.18 11.77 1.60
C PHE A 58 -6.28 13.12 2.32
N GLY A 59 -5.16 13.85 2.44
CA GLY A 59 -5.09 15.14 3.16
C GLY A 59 -4.82 15.03 4.67
N HIS A 60 -4.86 13.82 5.24
CA HIS A 60 -4.72 13.60 6.69
C HIS A 60 -3.46 12.80 7.03
N CYS A 61 -3.49 11.48 6.83
CA CYS A 61 -2.42 10.60 7.25
C CYS A 61 -2.27 9.38 6.35
N LEU A 62 -1.09 8.80 6.40
CA LEU A 62 -0.73 7.52 5.83
C LEU A 62 -0.46 6.56 6.99
N VAL A 63 -0.98 5.35 6.89
CA VAL A 63 -0.69 4.21 7.76
C VAL A 63 -0.07 3.11 6.91
N ILE A 64 1.07 2.61 7.35
CA ILE A 64 1.68 1.37 6.84
C ILE A 64 1.79 0.36 7.98
N ASP A 65 1.43 -0.90 7.74
CA ASP A 65 1.46 -1.96 8.75
C ASP A 65 1.52 -3.36 8.09
N SER A 66 1.68 -4.40 8.90
CA SER A 66 1.49 -5.81 8.56
C SER A 66 0.63 -6.49 9.63
N HIS A 67 -0.23 -7.40 9.19
CA HIS A 67 -1.05 -8.24 10.07
C HIS A 67 -0.50 -9.66 10.04
N VAL A 68 0.08 -10.10 11.15
CA VAL A 68 0.81 -11.38 11.26
C VAL A 68 0.30 -12.17 12.45
N CYS A 69 -0.10 -13.42 12.22
CA CYS A 69 -0.66 -14.33 13.22
C CYS A 69 -1.85 -13.72 13.98
N GLY A 70 -2.77 -13.05 13.28
CA GLY A 70 -3.98 -12.50 13.91
C GLY A 70 -3.79 -11.14 14.61
N ALA A 71 -2.64 -10.49 14.46
CA ALA A 71 -2.36 -9.20 15.10
C ALA A 71 -1.56 -8.25 14.21
N TRP A 72 -1.90 -6.97 14.27
CA TRP A 72 -1.12 -5.86 13.69
C TRP A 72 0.23 -5.72 14.40
N LYS A 73 1.30 -5.43 13.64
CA LYS A 73 2.69 -5.50 14.14
C LYS A 73 3.41 -4.16 14.19
N CYS A 74 3.02 -3.16 13.40
CA CYS A 74 3.74 -1.90 13.29
C CYS A 74 2.88 -0.77 12.67
N GLU A 75 2.38 0.17 13.47
CA GLU A 75 1.66 1.34 12.96
C GLU A 75 2.62 2.46 12.54
N GLY A 76 3.22 2.36 11.35
CA GLY A 76 3.92 3.49 10.75
C GLY A 76 2.93 4.56 10.34
N ARG A 77 2.67 5.56 11.19
CA ARG A 77 1.77 6.69 10.87
C ARG A 77 2.56 7.94 10.50
N CYS A 78 2.31 8.47 9.31
CA CYS A 78 2.92 9.71 8.85
C CYS A 78 1.87 10.71 8.35
N ARG A 79 2.20 12.00 8.36
CA ARG A 79 1.31 13.03 7.79
C ARG A 79 1.26 12.87 6.27
N ASN A 80 0.05 12.89 5.70
CA ASN A 80 -0.13 12.76 4.27
C ASN A 80 0.12 14.10 3.56
N VAL A 81 1.37 14.32 3.13
CA VAL A 81 1.78 15.51 2.36
C VAL A 81 2.14 15.20 0.90
N PHE A 82 1.98 13.94 0.49
CA PHE A 82 2.51 13.42 -0.78
C PHE A 82 1.48 13.45 -1.92
N PHE A 83 0.19 13.35 -1.56
CA PHE A 83 -0.90 13.40 -2.53
C PHE A 83 -1.46 14.82 -2.63
N LYS A 84 -1.90 15.18 -3.84
CA LYS A 84 -2.53 16.47 -4.12
C LYS A 84 -3.99 16.24 -4.49
N ASP A 85 -4.87 17.12 -4.02
CA ASP A 85 -6.29 17.03 -4.28
C ASP A 85 -6.57 17.00 -5.79
N SER A 86 -7.42 16.06 -6.20
CA SER A 86 -7.89 15.90 -7.57
C SER A 86 -6.76 15.75 -8.61
N ARG A 87 -5.56 15.34 -8.17
CA ARG A 87 -4.41 15.06 -9.03
C ARG A 87 -4.10 13.58 -9.08
N GLN A 88 -3.65 13.16 -10.26
CA GLN A 88 -3.12 11.83 -10.47
C GLN A 88 -1.83 11.63 -9.67
N PHE A 89 -1.65 10.42 -9.15
CA PHE A 89 -0.43 9.98 -8.48
C PHE A 89 0.04 8.64 -9.05
N ASP A 90 1.34 8.40 -8.95
CA ASP A 90 1.96 7.09 -9.13
C ASP A 90 2.40 6.56 -7.76
N LEU A 91 1.81 5.45 -7.33
CA LEU A 91 2.23 4.71 -6.16
C LEU A 91 3.00 3.47 -6.62
N SER A 92 4.22 3.32 -6.16
CA SER A 92 5.04 2.15 -6.42
C SER A 92 5.51 1.50 -5.12
N ILE A 93 5.52 0.18 -5.09
CA ILE A 93 5.99 -0.61 -3.96
C ILE A 93 7.07 -1.56 -4.48
N LEU A 94 8.30 -1.36 -4.00
CA LEU A 94 9.46 -2.20 -4.30
C LEU A 94 9.66 -3.20 -3.16
N VAL A 95 9.79 -4.47 -3.51
CA VAL A 95 10.09 -5.56 -2.55
C VAL A 95 11.59 -5.69 -2.45
N LEU A 96 12.16 -5.31 -1.31
CA LEU A 96 13.56 -5.52 -0.97
C LEU A 96 13.73 -6.80 -0.13
N ASP A 97 14.95 -7.11 0.26
CA ASP A 97 15.26 -8.30 1.04
C ASP A 97 14.70 -8.27 2.47
N ASN A 98 14.61 -7.07 3.06
CA ASN A 98 14.20 -6.86 4.44
C ASN A 98 13.01 -5.89 4.60
N GLU A 99 12.53 -5.25 3.53
CA GLU A 99 11.48 -4.24 3.60
C GLU A 99 10.65 -4.12 2.31
N TYR A 100 9.46 -3.53 2.45
CA TYR A 100 8.69 -2.96 1.35
C TYR A 100 8.96 -1.47 1.28
N GLN A 101 9.59 -1.01 0.20
CA GLN A 101 9.88 0.40 -0.02
C GLN A 101 8.73 1.08 -0.78
N VAL A 102 8.20 2.16 -0.21
CA VAL A 102 7.10 2.94 -0.79
C VAL A 102 7.65 4.17 -1.52
N ILE A 103 7.31 4.26 -2.80
CA ILE A 103 7.68 5.34 -3.70
C ILE A 103 6.41 6.00 -4.22
N ILE A 104 6.27 7.31 -4.02
CA ILE A 104 5.12 8.08 -4.49
C ILE A 104 5.64 9.19 -5.40
N ASN A 105 5.14 9.22 -6.63
CA ASN A 105 5.55 10.16 -7.68
C ASN A 105 7.06 10.14 -7.94
N GLY A 106 7.67 8.94 -7.91
CA GLY A 106 9.10 8.74 -8.17
C GLY A 106 10.04 9.06 -6.99
N GLN A 107 9.51 9.49 -5.86
CA GLN A 107 10.30 9.78 -4.65
C GLN A 107 10.03 8.73 -3.57
N HIS A 108 11.09 8.24 -2.91
CA HIS A 108 10.97 7.40 -1.72
C HIS A 108 10.38 8.19 -0.55
N HIS A 109 9.43 7.60 0.17
CA HIS A 109 8.79 8.26 1.33
C HIS A 109 8.91 7.47 2.62
N THR A 110 8.69 6.16 2.56
CA THR A 110 8.71 5.31 3.75
C THR A 110 8.99 3.86 3.36
N SER A 111 9.31 3.03 4.35
CA SER A 111 9.52 1.61 4.17
C SER A 111 8.87 0.84 5.33
N LEU A 112 8.35 -0.36 5.06
CA LEU A 112 7.84 -1.28 6.07
C LEU A 112 8.78 -2.50 6.16
N PRO A 113 9.39 -2.78 7.33
CA PRO A 113 10.18 -4.00 7.52
C PRO A 113 9.34 -5.27 7.27
N ILE A 114 9.91 -6.25 6.58
CA ILE A 114 9.26 -7.53 6.32
C ILE A 114 9.38 -8.39 7.58
N HIS A 115 8.25 -8.63 8.25
CA HIS A 115 8.15 -9.47 9.45
C HIS A 115 7.83 -10.95 9.16
N PHE A 116 7.63 -11.30 7.89
CA PHE A 116 7.45 -12.69 7.48
C PHE A 116 8.83 -13.33 7.35
N HIS A 117 9.13 -14.30 8.20
CA HIS A 117 10.31 -15.15 8.03
C HIS A 117 10.17 -15.91 6.71
N ARG A 118 10.85 -15.43 5.65
CA ARG A 118 11.05 -16.07 4.35
C ARG A 118 9.99 -17.13 4.01
N VAL A 119 8.82 -16.68 3.55
CA VAL A 119 7.92 -17.54 2.77
C VAL A 119 8.23 -17.24 1.30
N LEU A 120 9.33 -17.83 0.81
CA LEU A 120 9.59 -18.03 -0.61
C LEU A 120 9.39 -19.51 -0.92
#